data_AF-M6VMC3-F1
#
_entry.id   AF-M6VMC3-F1
#
_cell.length_a   1.000
_cell.length_b   1.000
_cell.length_c   1.000
_cell.angle_alpha   90.00
_cell.angle_beta   90.00
_cell.angle_gamma   90.00
#
_symmetry.space_group_name_H-M   'P 1'
#
loop_
_entity.id
_entity.type
_entity.pdbx_description
1 polymer ?
#
loop_
_entity_poly.entity_id
_entity_poly.type
_entity_poly.pdbx_seq_one_letter_code
_entity_poly.pdbx_strand_id
1 'polypeptide(L)' 'MSSNFQGRKWPKGVMSPEEIKTALSSLGQNLFDVKSGTGVSYSTVRDTISGRTGNLEVLKYLTKLGIKHGRTPSPSRKAG' A
#
# COMPACT_ATOMS: atom_id res chain seq x y z
N MET A 1 2.84 -5.32 24.60
CA MET A 1 3.20 -4.09 23.88
C MET A 1 2.18 -3.84 22.79
N SER A 2 1.77 -2.58 22.69
CA SER A 2 0.59 -2.02 22.03
C SER A 2 0.51 -2.18 20.51
N SER A 3 -0.71 -2.29 19.97
CA SER A 3 -1.31 -1.19 19.19
C SER A 3 -2.75 -1.51 18.77
N ASN A 4 -3.68 -0.76 19.33
CA ASN A 4 -5.07 -0.67 18.91
C ASN A 4 -5.15 -0.07 17.49
N PHE A 5 -5.16 -0.91 16.45
CA PHE A 5 -5.56 -0.50 15.11
C PHE A 5 -7.09 -0.36 15.07
N GLN A 6 -7.56 0.82 15.46
CA GLN A 6 -8.98 1.17 15.42
C GLN A 6 -9.53 1.12 13.97
N GLY A 7 -10.28 0.06 13.67
CA GLY A 7 -11.63 0.21 13.13
C GLY A 7 -11.83 0.46 11.62
N ARG A 8 -10.80 0.48 10.76
CA ARG A 8 -11.03 0.34 9.31
C ARG A 8 -10.92 -1.13 8.93
N LYS A 9 -12.07 -1.83 8.89
CA LYS A 9 -12.18 -3.14 8.23
C LYS A 9 -11.69 -2.96 6.80
N TRP A 10 -10.48 -3.41 6.52
CA TRP A 10 -9.99 -3.54 5.16
C TRP A 10 -10.99 -4.43 4.39
N PRO A 11 -11.31 -4.10 3.12
CA PRO A 11 -12.21 -4.91 2.31
C PRO A 11 -11.83 -6.39 2.36
N LYS A 12 -12.80 -7.30 2.43
CA LYS A 12 -12.51 -8.74 2.40
C LYS A 12 -11.70 -9.08 1.13
N GLY A 13 -10.58 -9.79 1.29
CA GLY A 13 -9.69 -10.19 0.18
C GLY A 13 -8.50 -9.26 -0.08
N VAL A 14 -8.21 -8.31 0.82
CA VAL A 14 -7.07 -7.40 0.71
C VAL A 14 -6.15 -7.53 1.92
N MET A 15 -4.86 -7.36 1.68
CA MET A 15 -3.80 -7.45 2.68
C MET A 15 -3.75 -6.18 3.52
N SER A 16 -3.62 -6.36 4.83
CA SER A 16 -3.30 -5.33 5.81
C SER A 16 -1.90 -4.74 5.58
N PRO A 17 -1.56 -3.58 6.17
CA PRO A 17 -0.22 -3.01 6.05
C PRO A 17 0.90 -3.96 6.49
N GLU A 18 0.65 -4.82 7.47
CA GLU A 18 1.60 -5.83 7.94
C GLU A 18 1.73 -6.97 6.93
N GLU A 19 0.62 -7.48 6.40
CA GLU A 19 0.63 -8.49 5.34
C GLU A 19 1.30 -7.97 4.05
N ILE A 20 1.12 -6.70 3.70
CA ILE A 20 1.82 -6.06 2.57
C ILE A 20 3.33 -6.06 2.81
N LYS A 21 3.79 -5.72 4.02
CA LYS A 21 5.22 -5.74 4.36
C LYS A 21 5.79 -7.16 4.34
N THR A 22 5.02 -8.13 4.84
CA THR A 22 5.40 -9.54 4.79
C THR A 22 5.47 -10.03 3.36
N ALA A 23 4.48 -9.71 2.52
CA ALA A 23 4.48 -10.08 1.11
C ALA A 23 5.66 -9.46 0.33
N LEU A 24 5.97 -8.18 0.58
CA LEU A 24 7.18 -7.56 0.02
C LEU A 24 8.44 -8.30 0.47
N SER A 25 8.54 -8.63 1.76
CA SER A 25 9.69 -9.35 2.31
C SER A 25 9.82 -10.76 1.72
N SER A 26 8.70 -11.46 1.48
CA SER A 26 8.67 -12.75 0.77
C SER A 26 9.15 -12.66 -0.68
N LEU A 27 9.02 -11.49 -1.30
CA LEU A 27 9.56 -11.20 -2.64
C LEU A 27 11.02 -10.71 -2.59
N GLY A 28 11.65 -10.68 -1.41
CA GLY A 28 12.99 -10.12 -1.22
C GLY A 28 13.05 -8.59 -1.35
N GLN A 29 11.91 -7.91 -1.25
CA GLN A 29 11.81 -6.46 -1.36
C GLN A 29 11.48 -5.82 -0.01
N ASN A 30 11.82 -4.54 0.12
CA ASN A 30 11.48 -3.70 1.24
C ASN A 30 10.84 -2.37 0.77
N LEU A 31 10.47 -1.52 1.73
CA LEU A 31 9.87 -0.21 1.45
C LEU A 31 10.78 0.73 0.65
N PHE A 32 12.10 0.57 0.78
CA PHE A 32 13.10 1.33 0.04
C PHE A 32 13.21 0.87 -1.42
N ASP A 33 13.03 -0.42 -1.69
CA ASP A 33 12.94 -0.92 -3.07
C ASP A 33 11.70 -0.39 -3.77
N VAL A 34 10.56 -0.37 -3.06
CA VAL A 34 9.32 0.26 -3.57
C VAL A 34 9.55 1.74 -3.87
N LYS A 35 10.21 2.47 -2.96
CA LYS A 35 10.60 3.87 -3.18
C LYS A 35 11.46 4.01 -4.44
N SER A 36 12.47 3.17 -4.59
CA SER A 36 13.40 3.21 -5.73
C SER A 36 12.70 2.85 -7.05
N GLY A 37 11.76 1.91 -7.03
CA GLY A 37 10.98 1.49 -8.19
C GLY A 37 9.83 2.43 -8.58
N THR A 38 9.42 3.34 -7.69
CA THR A 38 8.32 4.30 -7.94
C THR A 38 8.77 5.74 -8.06
N GLY A 39 9.98 6.07 -7.56
CA GLY A 39 10.51 7.43 -7.53
C GLY A 39 9.83 8.37 -6.52
N VAL A 40 8.88 7.88 -5.71
CA VAL A 40 8.23 8.69 -4.68
C VAL A 40 9.03 8.73 -3.38
N SER A 41 8.72 9.67 -2.50
CA SER A 41 9.38 9.75 -1.19
C SER A 41 9.02 8.57 -0.29
N TYR A 42 9.95 8.19 0.59
CA TYR A 42 9.76 7.08 1.54
C TYR A 42 8.54 7.30 2.45
N SER A 43 8.30 8.55 2.87
CA SER A 43 7.09 8.91 3.62
C SER A 43 5.82 8.61 2.84
N THR A 44 5.78 8.93 1.54
CA THR A 44 4.64 8.62 0.65
C THR A 44 4.40 7.12 0.54
N VAL A 45 5.46 6.32 0.41
CA VAL A 45 5.37 4.85 0.37
C VAL A 45 4.78 4.32 1.68
N ARG A 46 5.35 4.74 2.81
CA ARG A 46 4.89 4.33 4.15
C ARG A 46 3.45 4.75 4.42
N ASP A 47 3.08 5.97 4.07
CA ASP A 47 1.73 6.51 4.24
C ASP A 47 0.73 5.81 3.31
N THR A 48 1.17 5.37 2.12
CA THR A 48 0.32 4.61 1.21
C THR A 48 0.05 3.21 1.73
N ILE A 49 1.10 2.50 2.16
CA ILE A 49 1.01 1.14 2.69
C ILE A 49 0.24 1.10 4.02
N SER A 50 0.44 2.08 4.90
CA SER A 50 -0.32 2.20 6.16
C SER A 50 -1.79 2.57 5.96
N GLY A 51 -2.19 2.92 4.74
CA GLY A 51 -3.55 3.32 4.47
C GLY A 51 -3.87 4.79 4.82
N ARG A 52 -2.87 5.65 4.96
CA ARG A 52 -3.07 7.09 5.14
C ARG A 52 -3.28 7.83 3.82
N THR A 53 -2.58 7.44 2.74
CA THR A 53 -2.66 8.09 1.42
C THR A 53 -2.85 7.09 0.27
N GLY A 54 -3.39 7.53 -0.87
CA GLY A 54 -3.64 6.66 -2.03
C GLY A 54 -2.73 6.99 -3.21
N ASN A 55 -1.41 6.95 -3.03
CA ASN A 55 -0.50 7.30 -4.12
C ASN A 55 -0.57 6.27 -5.26
N LEU A 56 -0.98 6.72 -6.45
CA LEU A 56 -1.23 5.85 -7.60
C LEU A 56 0.00 5.05 -8.03
N GLU A 57 1.19 5.63 -7.99
CA GLU A 57 2.42 4.96 -8.43
C GLU A 57 2.80 3.82 -7.48
N VAL A 58 2.68 4.05 -6.17
CA VAL A 58 2.89 3.01 -5.15
C VAL A 58 1.85 1.89 -5.31
N LEU A 59 0.57 2.22 -5.49
CA LEU A 59 -0.49 1.23 -5.66
C LEU A 59 -0.31 0.41 -6.94
N LYS A 60 0.04 1.04 -8.07
CA LYS A 60 0.37 0.35 -9.32
C LYS A 60 1.56 -0.59 -9.14
N TYR A 61 2.60 -0.14 -8.44
CA TYR A 61 3.78 -0.96 -8.18
C TYR A 61 3.43 -2.21 -7.36
N LEU A 62 2.68 -2.04 -6.27
CA LEU A 62 2.20 -3.16 -5.47
C LEU A 62 1.30 -4.11 -6.29
N THR A 63 0.43 -3.59 -7.16
CA THR A 63 -0.38 -4.41 -8.07
C THR A 63 0.48 -5.19 -9.06
N LYS A 64 1.55 -4.60 -9.62
CA LYS A 64 2.49 -5.30 -10.51
C LYS A 64 3.18 -6.46 -9.81
N LEU A 65 3.43 -6.35 -8.50
CA LEU A 65 3.98 -7.41 -7.67
C LEU A 65 2.94 -8.47 -7.23
N GLY A 66 1.68 -8.33 -7.63
CA GLY A 66 0.60 -9.23 -7.21
C GLY A 66 0.08 -8.98 -5.79
N ILE A 67 0.48 -7.88 -5.14
CA ILE A 67 0.07 -7.54 -3.78
C ILE A 67 -1.31 -6.89 -3.80
N LYS A 68 -2.26 -7.51 -3.08
CA LYS A 68 -3.65 -7.05 -2.99
C LYS A 68 -3.79 -5.99 -1.88
N HIS A 69 -3.52 -4.73 -2.19
CA HIS A 69 -3.52 -3.61 -1.21
C HIS A 69 -4.88 -2.95 -0.95
N GLY A 70 -5.95 -3.44 -1.59
CA GLY A 70 -7.33 -3.06 -1.31
C GLY A 70 -7.72 -1.62 -1.60
N ARG A 71 -6.80 -0.85 -2.17
CA ARG A 71 -7.06 0.47 -2.70
C ARG A 71 -7.11 0.34 -4.20
N THR A 72 -8.30 0.16 -4.73
CA THR A 72 -8.51 0.47 -6.14
C THR A 72 -8.03 1.91 -6.32
N PRO A 73 -7.11 2.21 -7.25
CA PRO A 73 -6.88 3.61 -7.63
C PRO A 73 -8.27 4.13 -7.94
N SER A 74 -8.81 4.99 -7.08
CA SER A 74 -10.12 5.58 -7.36
C SER A 74 -9.91 6.26 -8.71
N PRO A 75 -10.65 5.87 -9.77
CA PRO A 75 -10.73 6.75 -10.92
C PRO A 75 -11.25 8.04 -10.30
N SER A 76 -10.41 9.08 -10.35
CA SER A 76 -10.69 10.40 -9.81
C SER A 76 -12.17 10.65 -9.95
N ARG A 77 -12.87 10.90 -8.82
CA ARG A 77 -14.27 11.33 -8.81
C ARG A 77 -14.42 12.30 -9.98
N LYS A 78 -15.04 11.83 -11.07
CA LYS A 78 -15.31 12.64 -12.25
C LYS A 78 -16.10 13.81 -11.67
N ALA A 79 -15.50 15.00 -11.71
CA ALA A 79 -16.19 16.22 -11.35
C ALA A 79 -17.45 16.23 -12.22
N GLY A 80 -18.60 16.06 -11.57
CA GLY A 80 -19.92 16.29 -12.12
C GLY A 80 -20.41 17.60 -11.56
#